data_AF-A0A971G6G9-F1
#
_entry.id   AF-A0A971G6G9-F1
#
_cell.length_a   1.000
_cell.length_b   1.000
_cell.length_c   1.000
_cell.angle_alpha   90.00
_cell.angle_beta   90.00
_cell.angle_gamma   90.00
#
_symmetry.space_group_name_H-M   'P 1'
#
loop_
_entity.id
_entity.type
_entity.pdbx_description
1 polymer ?
#
loop_
_entity_poly.entity_id
_entity_poly.type
_entity_poly.pdbx_seq_one_letter_code
_entity_poly.pdbx_strand_id
1 'polypeptide(L)'
;MMAHGKWGWLCVLLAGMLLFLSACQGSSQMDKLAALSDWIEGQGYPCTYDPAVSAPKDTPVAIGDPSLWIPFQVGGDELLVYFDTSNRAKQLAQQFCSDPAYGTTSYFGLRFIVNYRGTDPGILTLLTQMAAQ
;
A
#
# COMPACT_ATOMS: atom_id res chain seq x y z
N MET A 1 -6.89 -6.34 55.90
CA MET A 1 -6.16 -7.19 54.94
C MET A 1 -6.32 -6.57 53.56
N MET A 2 -5.37 -5.72 53.14
CA MET A 2 -5.44 -4.99 51.87
C MET A 2 -4.68 -5.79 50.80
N ALA A 3 -5.42 -6.48 49.94
CA ALA A 3 -4.87 -7.15 48.75
C ALA A 3 -5.19 -6.31 47.51
N HIS A 4 -4.54 -5.15 47.36
CA HIS A 4 -4.77 -4.23 46.22
C HIS A 4 -3.47 -3.83 45.51
N GLY A 5 -2.48 -4.73 45.45
CA GLY A 5 -1.13 -4.36 44.96
C GLY A 5 -0.74 -4.79 43.54
N LYS A 6 -1.44 -5.75 42.92
CA LYS A 6 -0.89 -6.45 41.73
C LYS A 6 -1.78 -6.43 40.48
N TRP A 7 -3.09 -6.22 40.63
CA TRP A 7 -4.03 -6.18 39.50
C TRP A 7 -4.17 -4.78 38.87
N GLY A 8 -4.09 -3.72 39.67
CA GLY A 8 -4.20 -2.34 39.15
C GLY A 8 -3.06 -1.97 38.20
N TRP A 9 -1.84 -2.46 38.48
CA TRP A 9 -0.67 -2.15 37.64
C TRP A 9 -0.70 -2.86 36.29
N LEU A 10 -1.24 -4.09 36.26
CA LEU A 10 -1.45 -4.83 35.02
C LEU A 10 -2.47 -4.12 34.11
N CYS A 11 -3.57 -3.61 34.68
CA CYS A 11 -4.58 -2.87 33.93
C CYS A 11 -4.05 -1.54 33.37
N VAL A 12 -3.19 -0.83 34.11
CA VAL A 12 -2.58 0.42 33.64
C VAL A 12 -1.56 0.16 32.53
N LEU A 13 -0.77 -0.91 32.62
CA LEU A 13 0.14 -1.32 31.54
C LEU A 13 -0.63 -1.77 30.29
N LEU A 14 -1.71 -2.53 30.46
CA LEU A 14 -2.57 -2.96 29.34
C LEU A 14 -3.24 -1.75 28.67
N ALA A 15 -3.78 -0.82 29.46
CA ALA A 15 -4.40 0.40 28.95
C ALA A 15 -3.37 1.30 28.25
N GLY A 16 -2.17 1.44 28.80
CA GLY A 16 -1.06 2.16 28.16
C GLY A 16 -0.63 1.53 26.83
N MET A 17 -0.57 0.19 26.77
CA MET A 17 -0.25 -0.56 25.56
C MET A 17 -1.38 -0.48 24.52
N LEU A 18 -2.65 -0.53 24.94
CA LEU A 18 -3.83 -0.33 24.08
C LEU A 18 -3.91 1.10 23.53
N LEU A 19 -3.50 2.11 24.29
CA LEU A 19 -3.40 3.49 23.83
C LEU A 19 -2.23 3.67 22.84
N PHE A 20 -1.08 3.03 23.09
CA PHE A 20 0.03 3.00 22.13
C PHE A 20 -0.32 2.28 20.83
N LEU A 21 -1.04 1.16 20.92
CA LEU A 21 -1.54 0.43 19.75
C LEU A 21 -2.62 1.22 19.00
N SER A 22 -3.40 2.05 19.69
CA SER A 22 -4.39 2.94 19.07
C SER A 22 -3.76 4.16 18.39
N ALA A 23 -2.59 4.63 18.84
CA ALA A 23 -1.80 5.62 18.12
C ALA A 23 -1.12 5.05 16.85
N CYS A 24 -1.01 3.72 16.76
CA CYS A 24 -0.62 3.01 15.53
C CYS A 24 -1.83 2.64 14.64
N GLN A 25 -3.06 3.03 14.99
CA GLN A 25 -4.22 2.82 14.13
C GLN A 25 -4.30 3.92 13.07
N GLY A 26 -3.73 3.60 11.91
CA GLY A 26 -4.11 4.22 10.64
C GLY A 26 -3.15 5.30 10.18
N SER A 27 -1.95 4.91 9.72
CA SER A 27 -1.31 5.74 8.70
C SER A 27 -2.29 5.88 7.54
N SER A 28 -2.53 7.13 7.14
CA SER A 28 -3.47 7.48 6.09
C SER A 28 -3.03 6.82 4.78
N GLN A 29 -3.95 6.66 3.82
CA GLN A 29 -3.60 6.18 2.49
C GLN A 29 -2.44 7.00 1.90
N MET A 30 -2.43 8.31 2.15
CA MET A 30 -1.39 9.24 1.68
C MET A 30 -0.02 8.91 2.29
N ASP A 31 0.05 8.63 3.60
CA ASP A 31 1.33 8.26 4.24
C ASP A 31 1.91 6.98 3.63
N LYS A 32 1.05 6.04 3.23
CA LYS A 32 1.48 4.78 2.63
C LYS A 32 1.89 4.95 1.16
N LEU A 33 1.23 5.85 0.43
CA LEU A 33 1.64 6.20 -0.95
C LEU A 33 2.97 6.98 -0.95
N ALA A 34 3.16 7.89 0.02
CA ALA A 34 4.44 8.56 0.22
C ALA A 34 5.54 7.54 0.50
N ALA A 35 5.32 6.58 1.41
CA ALA A 35 6.28 5.52 1.68
C ALA A 35 6.60 4.64 0.45
N LEU A 36 5.62 4.36 -0.41
CA LEU A 36 5.85 3.66 -1.67
C LEU A 36 6.72 4.51 -2.62
N SER A 37 6.41 5.80 -2.75
CA SER A 37 7.19 6.73 -3.56
C SER A 37 8.64 6.82 -3.08
N ASP A 38 8.85 7.05 -1.77
CA ASP A 38 10.17 7.12 -1.16
C ASP A 38 10.96 5.82 -1.35
N TRP A 39 10.29 4.66 -1.31
CA TRP A 39 10.93 3.39 -1.58
C TRP A 39 11.40 3.29 -3.04
N ILE A 40 10.58 3.69 -4.01
CA ILE A 40 10.94 3.70 -5.44
C ILE A 40 12.12 4.65 -5.69
N GLU A 41 12.09 5.86 -5.09
CA GLU A 41 13.20 6.82 -5.19
C GLU A 41 14.49 6.28 -4.56
N GLY A 42 14.39 5.57 -3.44
CA GLY A 42 15.52 4.88 -2.81
C GLY A 42 16.16 3.80 -3.69
N GLN A 43 15.45 3.30 -4.70
CA GLN A 43 15.98 2.37 -5.72
C GLN A 43 16.59 3.09 -6.94
N GLY A 44 16.60 4.43 -6.94
CA GLY A 44 17.23 5.24 -7.97
C GLY A 44 16.31 5.71 -9.10
N TYR A 45 14.99 5.51 -8.98
CA TYR A 45 14.02 5.97 -9.97
C TYR A 45 13.28 7.21 -9.46
N PRO A 46 13.32 8.36 -10.17
CA PRO A 46 12.53 9.52 -9.79
C PRO A 46 11.05 9.16 -9.85
N CYS A 47 10.31 9.49 -8.79
CA CYS A 47 8.94 9.05 -8.61
C CYS A 47 8.04 10.24 -8.22
N THR A 48 6.98 10.48 -8.99
CA THR A 48 5.99 11.51 -8.67
C THR A 48 4.58 10.97 -8.86
N TYR A 49 3.63 11.43 -8.04
CA TYR A 49 2.23 11.04 -8.15
C TYR A 49 1.32 12.21 -7.74
N ASP A 50 0.10 12.23 -8.27
CA ASP A 50 -0.91 13.23 -7.89
C ASP A 50 -1.86 12.65 -6.82
N PRO A 51 -1.80 13.13 -5.56
CA PRO A 51 -2.66 12.64 -4.48
C PRO A 51 -4.13 13.02 -4.65
N ALA A 52 -4.46 13.98 -5.53
CA ALA A 52 -5.84 14.36 -5.82
C ALA A 52 -6.63 13.24 -6.50
N VAL A 53 -5.95 12.29 -7.13
CA VAL A 53 -6.52 11.04 -7.64
C VAL A 53 -6.60 10.07 -6.46
N SER A 54 -7.65 10.19 -5.66
CA SER A 54 -7.97 9.22 -4.60
C SER A 54 -9.20 8.41 -4.94
N ALA A 55 -9.13 7.11 -4.65
CA ALA A 55 -10.26 6.20 -4.72
C ALA A 55 -11.47 6.76 -3.91
N PRO A 56 -12.70 6.73 -4.44
CA PRO A 56 -13.89 7.15 -3.71
C PRO A 56 -14.03 6.36 -2.40
N LYS A 57 -14.07 7.07 -1.27
CA LYS A 57 -14.09 6.46 0.06
C LYS A 57 -15.40 5.73 0.38
N ASP A 58 -16.50 6.11 -0.27
CA ASP A 58 -17.87 5.71 0.12
C ASP A 58 -18.65 4.97 -0.99
N THR A 59 -18.06 4.73 -2.15
CA THR A 59 -18.74 4.01 -3.24
C THR A 59 -18.14 2.61 -3.41
N PRO A 60 -18.94 1.54 -3.41
CA PRO A 60 -18.48 0.21 -3.80
C PRO A 60 -18.12 0.24 -5.29
N VAL A 61 -16.88 0.53 -5.60
CA VAL A 61 -16.34 0.52 -6.96
C VAL A 61 -15.67 -0.83 -7.19
N ALA A 62 -15.85 -1.40 -8.38
CA ALA A 62 -15.22 -2.68 -8.73
C ALA A 62 -13.69 -2.55 -8.65
N ILE A 63 -13.01 -3.60 -8.17
CA ILE A 63 -11.55 -3.59 -7.93
C ILE A 63 -10.74 -3.31 -9.21
N GLY A 64 -11.33 -3.46 -10.40
CA GLY A 64 -10.74 -3.13 -11.70
C GLY A 64 -11.19 -1.80 -12.31
N ASP A 65 -11.87 -0.93 -11.56
CA ASP A 65 -12.27 0.38 -12.09
C ASP A 65 -11.05 1.30 -12.20
N PRO A 66 -10.75 1.86 -13.38
CA PRO A 66 -9.62 2.76 -13.60
C PRO A 66 -9.59 3.97 -12.65
N SER A 67 -10.75 4.44 -12.15
CA SER A 67 -10.84 5.56 -11.22
C SER A 67 -10.24 5.29 -9.84
N LEU A 68 -9.95 4.03 -9.51
CA LEU A 68 -9.31 3.64 -8.26
C LEU A 68 -7.78 3.59 -8.35
N TRP A 69 -7.23 3.69 -9.57
CA TRP A 69 -5.80 3.62 -9.81
C TRP A 69 -5.20 5.02 -9.76
N ILE A 70 -4.12 5.13 -9.00
CA ILE A 70 -3.37 6.36 -8.82
C ILE A 70 -2.18 6.30 -9.78
N PRO A 71 -2.07 7.22 -10.75
CA PRO A 71 -0.95 7.23 -11.68
C PRO A 71 0.30 7.77 -10.98
N PHE A 72 1.34 6.95 -10.99
CA PHE A 72 2.70 7.32 -10.61
C PHE A 72 3.52 7.49 -11.90
N GLN A 73 4.39 8.49 -11.93
CA GLN A 73 5.40 8.68 -12.95
C GLN A 73 6.73 8.23 -12.38
N VAL A 74 7.27 7.13 -12.92
CA VAL A 74 8.51 6.48 -12.44
C VAL A 74 9.49 6.43 -13.59
N GLY A 75 10.61 7.16 -13.49
CA GLY A 75 11.65 7.15 -14.53
C GLY A 75 11.18 7.65 -15.91
N GLY A 76 10.04 8.34 -16.00
CA GLY A 76 9.42 8.79 -17.25
C GLY A 76 8.32 7.87 -17.81
N ASP A 77 8.08 6.72 -17.16
CA ASP A 77 6.97 5.82 -17.49
C ASP A 77 5.84 5.91 -16.46
N GLU A 78 4.64 5.51 -16.87
CA GLU A 78 3.47 5.42 -15.99
C GLU A 78 3.42 4.07 -15.25
N LEU A 79 3.25 4.16 -13.93
CA LEU A 79 2.97 3.06 -13.03
C LEU A 79 1.61 3.31 -12.36
N LEU A 80 0.62 2.46 -12.62
CA LEU A 80 -0.69 2.58 -12.00
C LEU A 80 -0.69 1.86 -10.65
N VAL A 81 -1.05 2.56 -9.58
CA VAL A 81 -1.04 2.03 -8.20
C VAL A 81 -2.45 1.96 -7.64
N TYR A 82 -2.87 0.79 -7.19
CA TYR A 82 -4.12 0.58 -6.46
C TYR A 82 -3.86 0.29 -4.99
N PHE A 83 -4.60 0.96 -4.11
CA PHE A 83 -4.56 0.73 -2.67
C PHE A 83 -5.76 -0.10 -2.21
N ASP A 84 -5.52 -1.35 -1.85
CA ASP A 84 -6.49 -2.25 -1.23
C ASP A 84 -6.60 -2.00 0.27
N THR A 85 -7.80 -1.66 0.73
CA THR A 85 -8.11 -1.48 2.15
C THR A 85 -8.25 -2.80 2.90
N SER A 86 -8.38 -3.94 2.18
CA SER A 86 -8.72 -5.25 2.74
C SER A 86 -7.54 -6.21 2.97
N ASN A 87 -6.30 -5.78 2.76
CA ASN A 87 -5.06 -6.58 2.90
C ASN A 87 -4.95 -7.80 1.95
N ARG A 88 -5.65 -7.79 0.82
CA ARG A 88 -5.71 -8.85 -0.19
C ARG A 88 -4.94 -8.51 -1.47
N ALA A 89 -4.05 -7.51 -1.45
CA ALA A 89 -3.36 -7.04 -2.66
C ALA A 89 -2.68 -8.18 -3.44
N LYS A 90 -2.03 -9.13 -2.76
CA LYS A 90 -1.42 -10.30 -3.42
C LYS A 90 -2.43 -11.17 -4.18
N GLN A 91 -3.58 -11.47 -3.57
CA GLN A 91 -4.62 -12.27 -4.21
C GLN A 91 -5.23 -11.53 -5.39
N LEU A 92 -5.46 -10.22 -5.25
CA LEU A 92 -6.02 -9.37 -6.29
C LEU A 92 -5.02 -9.19 -7.45
N ALA A 93 -3.74 -9.00 -7.17
CA ALA A 93 -2.69 -8.91 -8.18
C ALA A 93 -2.62 -10.19 -9.05
N GLN A 94 -2.82 -11.37 -8.44
CA GLN A 94 -2.90 -12.62 -9.19
C GLN A 94 -4.11 -12.69 -10.13
N GLN A 95 -5.22 -12.01 -9.80
CA GLN A 95 -6.39 -11.93 -10.67
C GLN A 95 -6.12 -11.03 -11.89
N PHE A 96 -5.41 -9.91 -11.70
CA PHE A 96 -5.07 -8.97 -12.78
C PHE A 96 -3.87 -9.40 -13.63
N CYS A 97 -2.96 -10.22 -13.10
CA CYS A 97 -1.79 -10.72 -13.82
C CYS A 97 -2.15 -11.48 -15.12
N SER A 98 -3.36 -12.04 -15.20
CA SER A 98 -3.85 -12.75 -16.38
C SER A 98 -4.55 -11.84 -17.40
N ASP A 99 -4.81 -10.58 -17.05
CA ASP A 99 -5.55 -9.65 -17.90
C ASP A 99 -4.56 -8.74 -18.68
N PRO A 100 -4.48 -8.89 -20.02
CA PRO A 100 -3.55 -8.14 -20.86
C PRO A 100 -3.81 -6.62 -20.86
N ALA A 101 -4.98 -6.15 -20.38
CA ALA A 101 -5.26 -4.73 -20.26
C ALA A 101 -4.35 -4.02 -19.24
N TYR A 102 -3.83 -4.74 -18.25
CA TYR A 102 -3.14 -4.18 -17.08
C TYR A 102 -1.61 -4.20 -17.14
N GLY A 103 -1.01 -4.77 -18.20
CA GLY A 103 0.45 -4.84 -18.35
C GLY A 103 1.10 -5.78 -17.33
N THR A 104 2.31 -5.44 -16.88
CA THR A 104 3.01 -6.17 -15.83
C THR A 104 2.43 -5.82 -14.46
N THR A 105 1.66 -6.73 -13.88
CA THR A 105 1.10 -6.60 -12.54
C THR A 105 2.07 -7.11 -11.47
N SER A 106 2.27 -6.32 -10.40
CA SER A 106 2.97 -6.72 -9.18
C SER A 106 2.23 -6.23 -7.94
N TYR A 107 2.71 -6.56 -6.75
CA TYR A 107 2.16 -6.09 -5.48
C TYR A 107 3.26 -5.63 -4.52
N PHE A 108 2.91 -4.75 -3.58
CA PHE A 108 3.80 -4.32 -2.52
C PHE A 108 3.13 -4.40 -1.15
N GLY A 109 3.74 -5.20 -0.27
CA GLY A 109 3.18 -5.53 1.03
C GLY A 109 1.76 -6.11 0.92
N LEU A 110 0.91 -5.79 1.89
CA LEU A 110 -0.45 -6.34 1.96
C LEU A 110 -1.49 -5.54 1.16
N ARG A 111 -1.17 -4.31 0.75
CA ARG A 111 -2.18 -3.32 0.35
C ARG A 111 -1.98 -2.71 -1.02
N PHE A 112 -0.81 -2.82 -1.64
CA PHE A 112 -0.59 -2.18 -2.93
C PHE A 112 -0.57 -3.19 -4.05
N ILE A 113 -1.31 -2.88 -5.11
CA ILE A 113 -1.20 -3.52 -6.41
C ILE A 113 -0.63 -2.47 -7.34
N VAL A 114 0.30 -2.87 -8.20
CA VAL A 114 0.88 -1.97 -9.19
C VAL A 114 0.79 -2.60 -10.58
N ASN A 115 0.62 -1.75 -11.57
CA ASN A 115 0.54 -2.13 -12.97
C ASN A 115 1.46 -1.24 -13.78
N TYR A 116 2.39 -1.87 -14.47
CA TYR A 116 3.37 -1.20 -15.30
C TYR A 116 3.16 -1.59 -16.76
N ARG A 117 3.02 -0.58 -17.62
CA ARG A 117 2.81 -0.79 -19.07
C ARG A 117 4.02 -0.41 -19.91
N GLY A 118 5.07 0.12 -19.29
CA GLY A 118 6.32 0.44 -19.96
C GLY A 118 7.17 -0.82 -20.21
N THR A 119 8.35 -0.59 -20.77
CA THR A 119 9.28 -1.66 -21.17
C THR A 119 10.68 -1.50 -20.57
N ASP A 120 10.87 -0.56 -19.64
CA ASP A 120 12.15 -0.34 -18.98
C ASP A 120 12.53 -1.59 -18.15
N PRO A 121 13.66 -2.25 -18.47
CA PRO A 121 14.06 -3.48 -17.80
C PRO A 121 14.43 -3.27 -16.33
N GLY A 122 14.88 -2.07 -15.98
CA GLY A 122 15.18 -1.68 -14.62
C GLY A 122 13.92 -1.58 -13.76
N ILE A 123 12.86 -0.96 -14.28
CA ILE A 123 11.55 -0.91 -13.62
C ILE A 123 10.93 -2.31 -13.52
N LEU A 124 11.02 -3.13 -14.56
CA LEU A 124 10.55 -4.53 -14.48
C LEU A 124 11.28 -5.34 -13.40
N THR A 125 12.60 -5.12 -13.26
CA THR A 125 13.40 -5.74 -12.20
C THR A 125 12.97 -5.25 -10.82
N LEU A 126 12.75 -3.94 -10.67
CA LEU A 126 12.23 -3.32 -9.45
C LEU A 126 10.89 -3.94 -9.03
N LEU A 127 9.95 -4.09 -9.96
CA LEU A 127 8.63 -4.68 -9.70
C LEU A 127 8.72 -6.14 -9.25
N THR A 128 9.68 -6.87 -9.79
CA THR A 128 9.95 -8.26 -9.40
C THR A 128 10.49 -8.34 -7.97
N GLN A 129 11.41 -7.44 -7.61
CA GLN A 129 11.93 -7.34 -6.24
C GLN A 129 10.83 -6.94 -5.25
N MET A 130 9.91 -6.09 -5.69
CA MET A 130 8.81 -5.60 -4.88
C MET A 130 7.82 -6.72 -4.47
N ALA A 131 7.52 -7.65 -5.38
CA ALA A 131 6.67 -8.81 -5.09
C ALA A 131 7.34 -9.85 -4.17
N ALA A 132 8.67 -9.81 -4.03
CA ALA A 132 9.44 -10.75 -3.21
C ALA A 132 9.50 -10.36 -1.72
N GLN A 133 9.03 -9.17 -1.36
CA GLN A 133 8.95 -8.69 0.03
C GLN A 133 7.61 -9.05 0.69
#